data_AF-A0A498HV00-F1
#
_entry.id   AF-A0A498HV00-F1
#
_cell.length_a   1.000
_cell.length_b   1.000
_cell.length_c   1.000
_cell.angle_alpha   90.00
_cell.angle_beta   90.00
_cell.angle_gamma   90.00
#
_symmetry.space_group_name_H-M   'P 1'
#
loop_
_entity.id
_entity.type
_entity.pdbx_description
1 polymer ?
#
loop_
_entity_poly.entity_id
_entity_poly.type
_entity_poly.pdbx_seq_one_letter_code
_entity_poly.pdbx_strand_id
1 'polypeptide(L)' 'MFNSGGSIQELEYTIEGGVSAKVKVKGGGCFLAYSSGCPKKCCLNGGEVAFEWSDEGKLKLNLPWFEEAAGISELVFMF' A
#
# COMPACT_ATOMS: atom_id res chain seq x y z
N MET A 1 -9.40 3.16 -7.76
CA MET A 1 -8.33 3.54 -6.83
C MET A 1 -8.64 4.94 -6.33
N PHE A 2 -9.04 5.07 -5.06
CA PHE A 2 -9.46 6.34 -4.46
C PHE A 2 -8.46 6.66 -3.36
N ASN A 3 -7.51 7.56 -3.61
CA ASN A 3 -6.54 8.01 -2.60
C ASN A 3 -7.03 9.34 -2.06
N SER A 4 -7.72 9.32 -0.92
CA SER A 4 -8.23 10.54 -0.30
C SER A 4 -7.09 11.22 0.47
N GLY A 5 -6.35 12.10 -0.21
CA GLY A 5 -5.24 12.86 0.38
C GLY A 5 -3.88 12.68 -0.30
N GLY A 6 -3.79 11.91 -1.40
CA GLY A 6 -2.53 11.69 -2.09
C GLY A 6 -2.62 11.22 -3.55
N SER A 7 -1.46 10.93 -4.13
CA SER A 7 -1.30 10.44 -5.51
C SER A 7 -0.38 9.23 -5.54
N ILE A 8 -0.70 8.24 -6.38
CA ILE A 8 0.23 7.14 -6.67
C ILE A 8 1.26 7.64 -7.68
N GLN A 9 2.52 7.50 -7.32
CA GLN A 9 3.65 7.89 -8.16
C GLN A 9 4.19 6.72 -8.96
N GLU A 10 4.26 5.55 -8.36
CA GLU A 10 4.81 4.34 -8.97
C GLU A 10 4.05 3.10 -8.51
N LEU A 11 3.99 2.10 -9.38
CA LEU A 11 3.41 0.78 -9.12
C LEU A 11 4.25 -0.26 -9.84
N GLU A 12 4.72 -1.25 -9.10
CA GLU A 12 5.54 -2.36 -9.59
C GLU A 12 4.95 -3.68 -9.09
N TYR A 13 5.01 -4.71 -9.92
CA TYR A 13 4.59 -6.06 -9.57
C TYR A 13 5.78 -7.01 -9.72
N THR A 14 5.95 -7.89 -8.75
CA THR A 14 6.94 -8.97 -8.79
C THR A 14 6.21 -10.30 -8.70
N ILE A 15 6.60 -11.27 -9.55
CA ILE A 15 6.03 -12.62 -9.58
C ILE A 15 7.10 -13.67 -9.23
N GLU A 16 8.35 -13.43 -9.62
CA GLU A 16 9.46 -14.34 -9.35
C GLU A 16 9.81 -14.34 -7.85
N GLY A 17 9.88 -15.53 -7.25
CA GLY A 17 10.15 -15.68 -5.81
C GLY A 17 8.96 -15.35 -4.88
N GLY A 18 7.80 -14.99 -5.44
CA GLY A 18 6.57 -14.67 -4.71
C GLY A 18 5.80 -13.53 -5.37
N VAL A 19 4.47 -13.52 -5.22
CA VAL A 19 3.62 -12.45 -5.79
C VAL A 19 3.63 -11.26 -4.85
N SER A 20 4.04 -10.09 -5.33
CA SER A 20 3.97 -8.84 -4.57
C SER A 20 3.63 -7.64 -5.44
N ALA A 21 3.04 -6.63 -4.80
CA ALA A 21 2.76 -5.33 -5.40
C ALA A 21 3.42 -4.25 -4.55
N LYS A 22 4.31 -3.47 -5.17
CA LYS A 22 4.99 -2.33 -4.57
C LYS A 22 4.40 -1.04 -5.11
N VAL A 23 4.02 -0.13 -4.21
CA VAL A 23 3.34 1.12 -4.55
C VAL A 23 4.04 2.29 -3.87
N LYS A 24 4.38 3.34 -4.61
CA LYS A 24 4.79 4.62 -4.02
C LYS A 24 3.63 5.59 -4.03
N VAL A 25 3.35 6.16 -2.87
CA VAL A 25 2.24 7.09 -2.64
C VAL A 25 2.77 8.38 -2.07
N LYS A 26 2.46 9.52 -2.69
CA LYS A 26 2.71 10.85 -2.10
C LYS A 26 1.43 11.36 -1.45
N GLY A 27 1.48 11.67 -0.16
CA GLY A 27 0.33 12.09 0.63
C GLY A 27 0.19 11.28 1.92
N GLY A 28 -0.73 11.70 2.76
CA GLY A 28 -1.17 10.97 3.95
C GLY A 28 -2.65 10.65 3.89
N GLY A 29 -3.17 10.01 4.95
CA GLY A 29 -4.59 9.67 5.06
C GLY A 29 -4.87 8.21 4.69
N CYS A 30 -6.09 7.91 4.24
CA CYS A 30 -6.51 6.53 4.01
C CYS A 30 -6.11 6.07 2.60
N PHE A 31 -5.16 5.14 2.52
CA PHE A 31 -4.90 4.34 1.32
C PHE A 31 -6.01 3.31 1.14
N LEU A 32 -6.49 3.18 -0.09
CA LEU A 32 -7.55 2.25 -0.47
C LEU A 32 -7.21 1.55 -1.78
N ALA A 33 -7.19 0.23 -1.76
CA ALA A 33 -7.01 -0.61 -2.95
C ALA A 33 -8.05 -1.74 -2.98
N TYR A 34 -8.22 -2.33 -4.16
CA TYR A 34 -8.97 -3.56 -4.34
C TYR A 34 -8.05 -4.63 -4.89
N SER A 35 -8.18 -5.85 -4.39
CA SER A 35 -7.42 -7.02 -4.81
C SER A 35 -8.33 -8.25 -4.88
N SER A 36 -7.99 -9.22 -5.72
CA SER A 36 -8.71 -10.50 -5.81
C SER A 36 -8.39 -11.46 -4.65
N GLY A 37 -7.29 -11.22 -3.93
CA GLY A 37 -6.89 -11.98 -2.75
C GLY A 37 -6.37 -11.08 -1.64
N CYS A 38 -6.56 -11.50 -0.39
CA CYS A 38 -6.01 -10.81 0.77
C CYS A 38 -4.48 -10.98 0.79
N PRO A 39 -3.68 -9.89 0.90
CA PRO A 39 -2.25 -10.02 1.12
C PRO A 39 -1.96 -10.82 2.40
N LYS A 40 -0.86 -11.55 2.43
CA LYS A 40 -0.32 -12.17 3.65
C LYS A 40 0.38 -11.15 4.54
N LYS A 41 1.00 -10.15 3.94
CA LYS A 41 1.81 -9.14 4.64
C LYS A 41 1.76 -7.79 3.92
N CYS A 42 1.78 -6.72 4.70
CA CYS A 42 1.96 -5.35 4.24
C CYS A 42 3.19 -4.74 4.92
N CYS A 43 4.05 -4.10 4.15
CA CYS A 43 5.13 -3.27 4.67
C CYS A 43 4.90 -1.81 4.27
N LEU A 44 5.11 -0.89 5.21
CA LEU A 44 5.17 0.55 5.02
C LEU A 44 6.59 1.03 5.32
N ASN A 45 7.26 1.61 4.32
CA ASN A 45 8.64 2.10 4.42
C ASN A 45 9.61 1.03 4.99
N GLY A 46 9.43 -0.23 4.59
CA GLY A 46 10.24 -1.37 5.03
C GLY A 46 9.82 -2.00 6.36
N GLY A 47 8.96 -1.36 7.15
CA GLY A 47 8.40 -1.92 8.38
C GLY A 47 7.08 -2.65 8.14
N GLU A 48 6.90 -3.84 8.72
CA GLU A 48 5.62 -4.55 8.65
C GLU A 48 4.54 -3.81 9.43
N VAL A 49 3.35 -3.67 8.82
CA VAL A 49 2.19 -3.00 9.41
C VAL A 49 0.91 -3.80 9.20
N ALA A 50 -0.04 -3.64 10.12
CA ALA A 50 -1.39 -4.17 9.96
C ALA A 50 -2.16 -3.36 8.91
N PHE A 51 -3.12 -4.01 8.26
CA PHE A 51 -4.04 -3.41 7.31
C PHE A 51 -5.45 -3.99 7.53
N GLU A 52 -6.47 -3.29 7.07
CA GLU A 52 -7.84 -3.79 7.07
C GLU A 52 -8.14 -4.49 5.74
N TRP A 53 -8.81 -5.64 5.82
CA TRP A 53 -9.31 -6.39 4.67
C TRP A 53 -10.81 -6.64 4.83
N SER A 54 -11.57 -6.53 3.74
CA SER A 54 -12.97 -6.95 3.70
C SER A 54 -13.17 -8.06 2.65
N ASP A 55 -14.22 -8.86 2.85
CA ASP A 55 -14.60 -9.96 1.94
C ASP A 55 -14.88 -9.50 0.49
N GLU A 56 -15.18 -8.22 0.27
CA GLU A 56 -15.35 -7.61 -1.06
C GLU A 56 -14.02 -7.25 -1.78
N GLY A 57 -12.89 -7.77 -1.30
CA GLY A 57 -11.59 -7.52 -1.92
C GLY A 57 -10.96 -6.17 -1.56
N LYS A 58 -11.53 -5.45 -0.59
CA LYS A 58 -11.12 -4.08 -0.23
C LYS A 58 -10.00 -4.11 0.81
N LEU A 59 -8.90 -3.42 0.50
CA LEU A 59 -7.78 -3.19 1.40
C LEU A 59 -7.73 -1.74 1.84
N LYS A 60 -7.58 -1.48 3.15
CA LYS A 60 -7.34 -0.14 3.68
C LYS A 60 -6.13 -0.10 4.61
N LEU A 61 -5.44 1.03 4.57
CA LEU A 61 -4.32 1.34 5.44
C LEU A 61 -4.25 2.86 5.64
N ASN A 62 -3.97 3.31 6.87
CA ASN A 62 -3.69 4.73 7.11
C ASN A 62 -2.22 5.02 6.88
N LEU A 63 -1.92 6.02 6.05
CA LEU A 63 -0.59 6.50 5.75
C LEU A 63 -0.31 7.79 6.55
N PRO A 64 0.79 7.84 7.31
CA PRO A 64 1.26 9.10 7.88
C PRO A 64 1.79 10.01 6.77
N TRP A 65 1.77 11.33 7.00
CA TRP A 65 2.59 12.23 6.20
C TRP A 65 4.06 12.11 6.66
N PHE A 66 4.94 11.66 5.77
CA PHE A 66 6.34 11.41 6.08
C PHE A 66 7.24 12.55 5.56
N GLU A 67 7.50 13.55 6.40
CA GLU A 67 8.20 14.80 6.03
C GLU A 67 9.59 14.52 5.44
N GLU A 68 10.35 13.60 6.03
CA GLU A 68 11.72 13.25 5.63
C GLU A 68 11.79 12.71 4.20
N ALA A 69 10.70 12.12 3.71
CA ALA A 69 10.56 11.64 2.34
C ALA A 69 9.65 12.54 1.48
N ALA A 70 9.47 13.82 1.86
CA ALA A 70 8.61 14.78 1.17
C ALA A 70 7.15 14.28 0.99
N GLY A 71 6.64 13.59 2.00
CA GLY A 71 5.31 12.98 2.04
C GLY A 71 5.18 11.69 1.25
N ILE A 72 6.27 11.03 0.86
CA ILE A 72 6.25 9.78 0.09
C ILE A 72 6.30 8.57 1.03
N SER A 73 5.36 7.66 0.84
CA SER A 73 5.31 6.34 1.46
C SER A 73 5.53 5.26 0.42
N GLU A 74 6.33 4.25 0.77
CA GLU A 74 6.50 3.02 0.01
C GLU A 74 5.71 1.90 0.67
N LEU A 75 4.76 1.34 -0.07
CA LEU A 75 3.95 0.20 0.34
C LEU A 75 4.38 -1.05 -0.41
N VAL A 76 4.49 -2.17 0.29
CA VAL A 76 4.71 -3.49 -0.32
C VAL A 76 3.68 -4.46 0.22
N PHE A 77 2.86 -5.01 -0.68
CA PHE A 77 1.90 -6.07 -0.37
C PHE A 77 2.44 -7.39 -0.90
N MET A 78 2.55 -8.40 -0.04
CA MET A 78 2.97 -9.76 -0.40
C MET A 78 1.76 -10.69 -0.32
N PHE A 79 1.56 -11.51 -1.35
CA PHE A 79 0.39 -12.38 -1.50
C PHE A 79 0.71 -13.86 -1.31
#